data_AF-A0A7V4PAU8-F1
#
_entry.id   AF-A0A7V4PAU8-F1
#
_cell.length_a   1.000
_cell.length_b   1.000
_cell.length_c   1.000
_cell.angle_alpha   90.00
_cell.angle_beta   90.00
_cell.angle_gamma   90.00
#
_symmetry.space_group_name_H-M   'P 1'
#
loop_
_entity.id
_entity.type
_entity.pdbx_description
1 polymer ?
#
loop_
_entity_poly.entity_id
_entity_poly.type
_entity_poly.pdbx_seq_one_letter_code
_entity_poly.pdbx_strand_id
1 'polypeptide(L)' 'MKSFAANDYVPQVNELIGDRLPALGPGQPNEPLRSKLAGLSIDRLLPGGAPADPVAARCCLAGLWLWHDFLDESHRLS' A
#
# COMPACT_ATOMS: atom_id res chain seq x y z
N MET A 1 18.94 2.38 12.53
CA MET A 1 17.82 2.29 11.57
C MET A 1 16.86 1.25 12.12
N LYS A 2 15.60 1.59 12.44
CA LYS A 2 14.63 0.57 12.87
C LYS A 2 14.31 -0.32 11.66
N SER A 3 14.38 -1.63 11.84
CA SER A 3 13.85 -2.58 10.86
C SER A 3 12.34 -2.60 11.04
N PHE A 4 11.59 -2.45 9.95
CA PHE A 4 10.14 -2.60 9.95
C PHE A 4 9.83 -4.03 9.50
N ALA A 5 9.22 -4.82 10.38
CA ALA A 5 8.71 -6.14 10.04
C ALA A 5 7.29 -6.03 9.52
N ALA A 6 6.83 -7.01 8.74
CA ALA A 6 5.44 -7.06 8.29
C ALA A 6 4.47 -6.99 9.49
N ASN A 7 4.81 -7.57 10.65
CA ASN A 7 3.93 -7.54 11.82
C ASN A 7 3.84 -6.18 12.55
N ASP A 8 4.55 -5.15 12.07
CA ASP A 8 4.49 -3.79 12.60
C ASP A 8 3.32 -2.97 12.01
N TYR A 9 2.65 -3.46 10.96
CA TYR A 9 1.51 -2.78 10.34
C TYR A 9 0.17 -3.41 10.75
N VAL A 10 -0.92 -2.70 10.42
CA VAL A 10 -2.28 -3.22 10.62
C VAL A 10 -2.52 -4.46 9.76
N PRO A 11 -3.35 -5.43 10.21
CA PRO A 11 -3.54 -6.71 9.51
C PRO A 11 -3.85 -6.58 8.02
N GLN A 12 -4.66 -5.58 7.64
CA GLN A 12 -5.03 -5.30 6.26
C GLN A 12 -3.82 -5.02 5.36
N VAL A 13 -2.77 -4.39 5.91
CA VAL A 13 -1.51 -4.10 5.21
C VAL A 13 -0.59 -5.32 5.26
N ASN A 14 -0.52 -6.02 6.40
CA ASN A 14 0.34 -7.21 6.58
C ASN A 14 0.03 -8.31 5.57
N GLU A 15 -1.24 -8.45 5.18
CA GLU A 15 -1.67 -9.43 4.18
C GLU A 15 -1.36 -9.03 2.74
N LEU A 16 -0.83 -7.83 2.50
CA LEU A 16 -0.49 -7.30 1.18
C LEU A 16 1.02 -7.18 0.97
N ILE A 17 1.75 -6.95 2.05
CA ILE A 17 3.21 -6.87 2.02
C ILE A 17 3.85 -8.19 2.46
N GLY A 18 4.99 -8.51 1.89
CA GLY A 18 5.74 -9.72 2.20
C GLY A 18 7.19 -9.56 1.80
N ASP A 19 7.96 -10.63 1.87
CA ASP A 19 9.34 -10.61 1.39
C ASP A 19 9.34 -10.68 -0.15
N ARG A 20 9.44 -9.52 -0.80
CA ARG A 20 9.51 -9.36 -2.25
C ARG A 20 10.60 -8.35 -2.58
N LEU A 21 11.37 -8.66 -3.62
CA LEU A 21 12.21 -7.68 -4.31
C LEU A 21 11.53 -7.32 -5.64
N PRO A 22 10.91 -6.12 -5.77
CA PRO A 22 10.29 -5.70 -7.02
C PRO A 22 11.31 -5.68 -8.16
N ALA A 23 10.94 -6.21 -9.32
CA ALA A 23 11.78 -6.14 -10.51
C ALA A 23 11.86 -4.69 -11.02
N LEU A 24 13.06 -4.27 -11.46
CA LEU A 24 13.26 -2.97 -12.11
C LEU A 24 12.81 -3.08 -13.57
N GLY A 25 11.51 -2.94 -13.80
CA GLY A 25 10.90 -3.04 -15.12
C GLY A 25 9.50 -2.42 -15.14
N PRO A 26 8.73 -2.60 -16.23
CA PRO A 26 7.38 -2.05 -16.34
C PRO A 26 6.38 -2.61 -15.33
N GLY A 27 6.77 -3.63 -14.55
CA GLY A 27 5.89 -4.33 -13.61
C GLY A 27 4.87 -5.23 -14.31
N GLN A 28 4.22 -6.09 -13.54
CA GLN A 28 3.06 -6.86 -13.98
C GLN A 28 1.98 -6.75 -12.89
N PRO A 29 0.87 -6.03 -13.13
CA PRO A 29 -0.17 -5.82 -12.13
C PRO A 29 -0.62 -7.13 -11.50
N ASN A 30 -0.64 -7.19 -10.16
CA ASN A 30 -1.12 -8.36 -9.43
C ASN A 30 -2.66 -8.35 -9.38
N GLU A 31 -3.30 -8.63 -10.53
CA GLU A 31 -4.75 -8.56 -10.73
C GLU A 31 -5.59 -9.21 -9.63
N PRO A 32 -5.24 -10.41 -9.08
CA PRO A 32 -5.94 -11.00 -7.94
C PRO A 32 -6.09 -10.08 -6.71
N LEU A 33 -5.17 -9.14 -6.50
CA LEU A 33 -5.18 -8.21 -5.36
C LEU A 33 -5.84 -6.86 -5.65
N ARG A 34 -6.19 -6.56 -6.91
CA ARG A 34 -6.75 -5.26 -7.31
C ARG A 34 -7.97 -4.87 -6.47
N SER A 35 -8.94 -5.78 -6.34
CA SER A 35 -10.19 -5.52 -5.60
C SER A 35 -9.94 -5.31 -4.10
N LYS A 36 -8.95 -6.00 -3.53
CA LYS A 36 -8.56 -5.83 -2.12
C LYS A 36 -7.93 -4.46 -1.89
N LEU A 37 -7.02 -4.04 -2.77
CA LEU A 37 -6.40 -2.71 -2.74
C LEU A 37 -7.42 -1.59 -2.97
N ALA A 38 -8.35 -1.76 -3.91
CA ALA A 38 -9.44 -0.81 -4.16
C ALA A 38 -10.38 -0.64 -2.95
N GLY A 39 -10.47 -1.67 -2.11
CA GLY A 39 -11.20 -1.63 -0.85
C GLY A 39 -10.46 -0.92 0.28
N LEU A 40 -9.20 -0.51 0.11
CA LEU A 40 -8.48 0.24 1.14
C LEU A 40 -8.79 1.73 1.05
N SER A 41 -8.86 2.35 2.21
CA SER A 41 -8.88 3.81 2.37
C SER A 41 -8.19 4.18 3.68
N ILE A 42 -7.77 5.43 3.81
CA ILE A 42 -7.16 5.94 5.05
C ILE A 42 -8.12 5.70 6.24
N ASP A 43 -9.41 5.98 6.07
CA ASP A 43 -10.43 5.77 7.10
C ASP A 43 -10.57 4.30 7.54
N ARG A 44 -10.41 3.36 6.60
CA ARG A 44 -10.44 1.91 6.91
C ARG A 44 -9.17 1.43 7.60
N LEU A 45 -8.03 2.07 7.30
CA LEU A 45 -6.74 1.75 7.91
C LEU A 45 -6.57 2.41 9.29
N LEU A 46 -7.24 3.54 9.53
CA LEU A 46 -7.20 4.32 10.77
C LEU A 46 -8.63 4.54 11.31
N PRO A 47 -9.34 3.49 11.75
CA PRO A 47 -10.73 3.61 12.19
C PRO A 47 -10.84 4.54 13.41
N GLY A 48 -11.61 5.62 13.25
CA GLY A 48 -11.80 6.63 14.30
C GLY A 48 -10.60 7.55 14.54
N GLY A 49 -9.58 7.47 13.68
CA GLY A 49 -8.39 8.31 13.74
C GLY A 49 -8.24 9.17 12.49
N ALA A 50 -7.23 10.03 12.52
CA ALA A 50 -6.76 10.79 11.37
C ALA A 50 -5.25 10.59 11.22
N PRO A 51 -4.71 10.57 9.99
CA PRO A 51 -3.28 10.55 9.80
C PRO A 51 -2.67 11.86 10.32
N ALA A 52 -1.46 11.79 10.86
CA ALA A 52 -0.72 12.98 11.27
C ALA A 52 -0.43 13.92 10.08
N ASP A 53 -0.23 13.34 8.89
CA ASP A 53 -0.10 14.05 7.62
C ASP A 53 -0.95 13.33 6.55
N PRO A 54 -2.01 13.97 6.04
CA PRO A 54 -2.86 13.40 4.99
C PRO A 54 -2.13 13.09 3.69
N VAL A 55 -1.13 13.91 3.31
CA VAL A 55 -0.35 13.70 2.08
C VAL A 55 0.54 12.47 2.24
N ALA A 56 1.24 12.36 3.37
CA ALA A 56 2.06 11.19 3.67
C ALA A 56 1.21 9.90 3.68
N ALA A 57 0.02 9.93 4.29
CA ALA A 57 -0.88 8.78 4.30
C ALA A 57 -1.35 8.37 2.89
N ARG A 58 -1.63 9.36 2.02
CA ARG A 58 -1.98 9.11 0.61
C ARG A 58 -0.82 8.49 -0.16
N CYS A 59 0.41 8.95 0.08
CA CYS A 59 1.63 8.37 -0.49
C CYS A 59 1.86 6.92 0.00
N CYS A 60 1.59 6.60 1.26
CA CYS A 60 1.66 5.22 1.76
C CYS A 60 0.66 4.31 1.03
N LEU A 61 -0.56 4.79 0.79
CA LEU A 61 -1.56 4.04 0.01
C LEU A 61 -1.13 3.88 -1.45
N ALA A 62 -0.59 4.92 -2.09
CA ALA A 62 0.00 4.83 -3.43
C ALA A 62 1.14 3.79 -3.48
N GLY A 63 1.99 3.77 -2.45
CA GLY A 63 3.05 2.78 -2.30
C GLY A 63 2.55 1.33 -2.28
N LEU A 64 1.37 1.06 -1.68
CA LEU A 64 0.78 -0.28 -1.72
C LEU A 64 0.33 -0.67 -3.14
N TRP A 65 -0.21 0.27 -3.92
CA TRP A 65 -0.51 0.03 -5.33
C TRP A 65 0.76 -0.25 -6.14
N LEU A 66 1.79 0.57 -5.94
CA LEU A 66 3.08 0.40 -6.60
C LEU A 66 3.74 -0.93 -6.24
N TRP A 67 3.65 -1.36 -4.98
CA TRP A 67 4.16 -2.65 -4.51
C TRP A 67 3.56 -3.85 -5.25
N HIS A 68 2.37 -3.69 -5.82
CA HIS A 68 1.66 -4.69 -6.62
C HIS A 68 1.62 -4.34 -8.12
N ASP A 69 2.54 -3.48 -8.55
CA ASP A 69 2.79 -3.07 -9.94
C ASP A 69 1.58 -2.37 -10.62
N PHE A 70 0.66 -1.79 -9.82
CA PHE A 70 -0.46 -0.97 -10.29
C PHE A 70 -0.04 0.50 -10.41
N LEU A 71 0.72 0.79 -11.47
CA LEU A 71 1.34 2.11 -11.69
C LEU A 71 0.31 3.24 -11.87
N ASP A 72 -0.76 3.00 -12.61
CA ASP A 72 -1.78 4.02 -12.87
C ASP A 72 -2.52 4.41 -11.60
N GLU A 73 -2.90 3.44 -10.78
CA GLU A 73 -3.56 3.66 -9.49
C GLU A 73 -2.65 4.39 -8.51
N SER A 74 -1.37 4.00 -8.46
CA SER A 74 -0.36 4.70 -7.66
C SER A 74 -0.26 6.17 -8.08
N HIS A 75 -0.12 6.46 -9.38
CA HIS A 75 0.02 7.83 -9.88
C HIS A 75 -1.21 8.71 -9.64
N ARG A 76 -2.42 8.15 -9.59
CA ARG A 76 -3.63 8.93 -9.25
C ARG A 76 -3.65 9.40 -7.79
N LEU A 77 -2.87 8.75 -6.93
CA LEU A 77 -2.88 8.98 -5.49
C LEU A 77 -1.70 9.82 -4.98
N SER A 78 -0.64 10.07 -5.75
CA SER A 78 0.52 10.85 -5.27
C SER A 78 0.78 12.06 -6.13
#